data_AF-A0AAE9YXP5-F1
#
_entry.id   AF-A0AAE9YXP5-F1
#
_cell.length_a   1.000
_cell.length_b   1.000
_cell.length_c   1.000
_cell.angle_alpha   90.00
_cell.angle_beta   90.00
_cell.angle_gamma   90.00
#
_symmetry.space_group_name_H-M   'P 1'
#
loop_
_entity.id
_entity.type
_entity.pdbx_description
1 polymer ?
#
loop_
_entity_poly.entity_id
_entity_poly.type
_entity_poly.pdbx_seq_one_letter_code
_entity_poly.pdbx_strand_id
1 'polypeptide(L)'
;MDKLAKSILAVALSGGLLFTSVNAAIYRVIETGEKTELEYTFAQKENALGEKALAGAGIYNFPVQYQYFKDDDFDNIKAYAKVNHERVIDLHDLQDFTALKAGTATANDLAWVKLWLLAIGDLKYQKVGDSAVLAQLNGELEEIVIFDSPFADGQLTRSTTNVVSGITDEGWIFGSASAPYLPLDFIETDNNEVTYWLRDFTRRGFLTTDKGSTIKSIMPPQAEHGGESAILAINNNRVAVGYASTGLNVQAREYIEDESGGCADQAKLESIPYQACVQERRQGLYHLSAYKWVLDENGEVSSSENLGTLVTPHGEDERVYIAKAQAINNLGVAVGFAHGWWDEKETEPAARESRNTYAVVYKDGAVKDFTGDHSQYYNSEAVDINDQGIAIGHVWTNISGEARSKFYYVDTNADDMQMVLPQDFFTGSSSVARAINESGMVVGNGEVETHNASSIDPNEPNPRRRHAFLYDLNQDRFTNINDLLPCDSPYTVIEASDINVDNEIFANAIVKVDRRDAKGELMHDADGVVDKEDVVRAVKLVPIAGEAEACNAAVEQVQRQGAGLSLLLLFVLFSFALRSKLNFKG
;
A
#
# COMPACT_ATOMS: atom_id res chain seq x y z
N MET A 1 63.71 38.94 -23.11
CA MET A 1 62.33 39.43 -23.16
C MET A 1 61.41 38.25 -23.40
N ASP A 2 60.54 37.79 -22.54
CA ASP A 2 60.33 37.89 -21.09
C ASP A 2 59.17 36.92 -20.83
N LYS A 3 59.29 36.02 -19.84
CA LYS A 3 58.22 35.47 -18.97
C LYS A 3 56.98 34.81 -19.65
N LEU A 4 56.46 33.65 -19.29
CA LEU A 4 56.53 32.86 -18.05
C LEU A 4 55.87 31.49 -18.33
N ALA A 5 56.49 30.40 -17.86
CA ALA A 5 55.87 29.09 -17.62
C ALA A 5 55.67 28.92 -16.10
N LYS A 6 54.65 28.14 -15.68
CA LYS A 6 54.48 27.36 -14.42
C LYS A 6 52.98 27.08 -14.20
N SER A 7 52.48 25.85 -14.20
CA SER A 7 52.56 24.79 -13.16
C SER A 7 51.68 25.04 -11.92
N ILE A 8 50.69 24.16 -11.73
CA ILE A 8 50.25 23.49 -10.49
C ILE A 8 49.78 24.38 -9.33
N LEU A 9 48.51 24.24 -8.94
CA LEU A 9 48.13 24.08 -7.53
C LEU A 9 46.83 23.29 -7.40
N ALA A 10 46.94 22.05 -6.90
CA ALA A 10 45.88 21.38 -6.19
C ALA A 10 45.55 22.21 -4.95
N VAL A 11 44.30 22.66 -4.82
CA VAL A 11 43.77 23.12 -3.55
C VAL A 11 42.95 21.98 -2.99
N ALA A 12 43.60 21.23 -2.10
CA ALA A 12 42.92 20.44 -1.09
C ALA A 12 42.03 21.40 -0.27
N LEU A 13 40.72 21.34 -0.48
CA LEU A 13 39.76 21.81 0.51
C LEU A 13 39.66 20.74 1.60
N SER A 14 40.70 20.67 2.43
CA SER A 14 40.55 20.34 3.83
C SER A 14 39.79 21.49 4.51
N GLY A 15 38.48 21.54 4.26
CA GLY A 15 37.52 22.27 5.09
C GLY A 15 36.99 21.28 6.10
N GLY A 16 37.20 21.57 7.38
CA GLY A 16 37.10 20.59 8.46
C GLY A 16 35.79 19.82 8.50
N LEU A 17 35.92 18.52 8.76
CA LEU A 17 34.98 17.76 9.56
C LEU A 17 34.79 18.49 10.90
N LEU A 18 33.98 19.53 10.88
CA LEU A 18 33.20 19.89 12.05
C LEU A 18 32.23 18.73 12.19
N PHE A 19 32.58 17.77 13.04
CA PHE A 19 31.58 16.99 13.74
C PHE A 19 30.73 18.01 14.48
N THR A 20 29.70 18.54 13.81
CA THR A 20 28.57 19.11 14.52
C THR A 20 28.08 17.96 15.36
N SER A 21 28.29 18.07 16.68
CA SER A 21 27.55 17.29 17.65
C SER A 21 26.10 17.26 17.16
N VAL A 22 25.62 16.08 16.78
CA VAL A 22 24.22 15.86 16.44
C VAL A 22 23.46 16.16 17.72
N ASN A 23 23.01 17.41 17.88
CA ASN A 23 21.94 17.70 18.82
C ASN A 23 20.77 16.81 18.40
N ALA A 24 20.09 16.21 19.36
CA ALA A 24 18.93 15.38 19.09
C ALA A 24 17.86 16.21 18.38
N ALA A 25 17.79 16.14 17.05
CA ALA A 25 16.84 16.92 16.28
C ALA A 25 15.40 16.54 16.70
N ILE A 26 14.61 17.57 17.01
CA ILE A 26 13.16 17.47 17.16
C ILE A 26 12.56 17.71 15.77
N TYR A 27 11.39 17.16 15.49
CA TYR A 27 10.66 17.42 14.27
C TYR A 27 9.48 18.37 14.50
N ARG A 28 9.29 19.30 13.57
CA ARG A 28 8.05 20.08 13.43
C ARG A 28 7.20 19.46 12.33
N VAL A 29 5.93 19.23 12.63
CA VAL A 29 4.94 18.74 11.66
C VAL A 29 4.43 19.90 10.77
N ILE A 30 4.38 19.68 9.46
CA ILE A 30 3.79 20.55 8.46
C ILE A 30 2.75 19.74 7.69
N GLU A 31 1.51 20.22 7.66
CA GLU A 31 0.44 19.58 6.89
C GLU A 31 0.65 19.77 5.38
N THR A 32 0.28 18.76 4.60
CA THR A 32 0.28 18.85 3.13
C THR A 32 -1.01 19.45 2.56
N GLY A 33 -1.92 19.89 3.44
CA GLY A 33 -3.24 20.38 3.08
C GLY A 33 -4.29 19.27 3.02
N GLU A 34 -5.55 19.67 2.86
CA GLU A 34 -6.69 18.77 2.77
C GLU A 34 -7.34 18.86 1.38
N LYS A 35 -7.87 17.74 0.91
CA LYS A 35 -8.71 17.66 -0.28
C LYS A 35 -10.13 17.34 0.18
N THR A 36 -11.04 18.31 0.11
CA THR A 36 -12.39 18.21 0.70
C THR A 36 -13.25 17.07 0.16
N GLU A 37 -12.90 16.54 -1.01
CA GLU A 37 -13.55 15.42 -1.68
C GLU A 37 -13.07 14.04 -1.20
N LEU A 38 -12.06 14.01 -0.32
CA LEU A 38 -11.41 12.79 0.16
C LEU A 38 -11.31 12.79 1.69
N GLU A 39 -11.57 11.63 2.29
CA GLU A 39 -11.46 11.42 3.74
C GLU A 39 -10.01 11.20 4.18
N TYR A 40 -9.16 10.57 3.35
CA TYR A 40 -7.79 10.18 3.73
C TYR A 40 -6.75 10.66 2.72
N THR A 41 -5.57 11.04 3.24
CA THR A 41 -4.37 11.27 2.43
C THR A 41 -3.18 10.49 2.99
N PHE A 42 -2.37 9.93 2.11
CA PHE A 42 -1.21 9.11 2.46
C PHE A 42 0.05 9.61 1.73
N ALA A 43 1.11 9.83 2.49
CA ALA A 43 2.43 10.18 1.99
C ALA A 43 2.97 9.07 1.06
N GLN A 44 3.60 9.45 -0.05
CA GLN A 44 4.32 8.54 -0.94
C GLN A 44 5.76 9.00 -1.16
N LYS A 45 5.97 10.15 -1.83
CA LYS A 45 7.31 10.66 -2.17
C LYS A 45 7.34 12.19 -2.17
N GLU A 46 8.47 12.76 -1.75
CA GLU A 46 8.78 14.19 -1.90
C GLU A 46 10.08 14.34 -2.71
N ASN A 47 10.07 15.19 -3.75
CA ASN A 47 11.27 15.45 -4.55
C ASN A 47 12.16 16.55 -3.94
N ALA A 48 13.33 16.79 -4.53
CA ALA A 48 14.28 17.79 -4.05
C ALA A 48 13.76 19.24 -4.12
N LEU A 49 12.67 19.50 -4.86
CA LEU A 49 12.01 20.80 -4.96
C LEU A 49 10.89 20.98 -3.91
N GLY A 50 10.61 19.95 -3.10
CA GLY A 50 9.54 19.94 -2.11
C GLY A 50 8.15 19.66 -2.68
N GLU A 51 8.07 19.28 -3.96
CA GLU A 51 6.84 18.79 -4.60
C GLU A 51 6.55 17.38 -4.13
N LYS A 52 5.27 17.05 -3.94
CA LYS A 52 4.87 15.79 -3.31
C LYS A 52 3.90 15.02 -4.18
N ALA A 53 4.09 13.70 -4.23
CA ALA A 53 3.08 12.75 -4.69
C ALA A 53 2.43 12.08 -3.47
N LEU A 54 1.10 11.99 -3.48
CA LEU A 54 0.32 11.41 -2.39
C LEU A 54 -0.76 10.49 -2.95
N ALA A 55 -1.17 9.51 -2.16
CA ALA A 55 -2.37 8.75 -2.41
C ALA A 55 -3.55 9.35 -1.62
N GLY A 56 -4.74 9.32 -2.20
CA GLY A 56 -5.99 9.69 -1.55
C GLY A 56 -6.96 8.51 -1.50
N ALA A 57 -7.83 8.47 -0.49
CA ALA A 57 -8.91 7.47 -0.36
C ALA A 57 -10.12 8.03 0.38
N GLY A 58 -11.19 7.24 0.51
CA GLY A 58 -12.44 7.67 1.13
C GLY A 58 -13.13 8.76 0.33
N ILE A 59 -13.43 8.46 -0.94
CA ILE A 59 -14.08 9.42 -1.84
C ILE A 59 -15.49 9.72 -1.34
N TYR A 60 -15.75 10.99 -1.02
CA TYR A 60 -17.09 11.50 -0.69
C TYR A 60 -17.94 11.67 -1.95
N ASN A 61 -19.25 11.62 -1.75
CA ASN A 61 -20.27 11.79 -2.78
C ASN A 61 -20.06 10.88 -4.00
N PHE A 62 -19.86 9.59 -3.75
CA PHE A 62 -19.58 8.59 -4.79
C PHE A 62 -20.70 8.57 -5.87
N PRO A 63 -20.36 8.60 -7.18
CA PRO A 63 -21.32 8.73 -8.27
C PRO A 63 -21.99 7.40 -8.62
N VAL A 64 -22.97 7.00 -7.80
CA VAL A 64 -23.75 5.78 -8.04
C VAL A 64 -24.62 5.91 -9.29
N GLN A 65 -24.55 4.91 -10.16
CA GLN A 65 -25.34 4.82 -11.38
C GLN A 65 -26.65 4.05 -11.12
N TYR A 66 -27.56 4.68 -10.38
CA TYR A 66 -28.84 4.09 -9.93
C TYR A 66 -29.73 3.57 -11.07
N GLN A 67 -29.58 4.11 -12.27
CA GLN A 67 -30.33 3.68 -13.46
C GLN A 67 -30.06 2.23 -13.87
N TYR A 68 -28.97 1.62 -13.40
CA TYR A 68 -28.66 0.21 -13.65
C TYR A 68 -29.22 -0.73 -12.57
N PHE A 69 -29.82 -0.21 -11.49
CA PHE A 69 -30.41 -1.03 -10.45
C PHE A 69 -31.84 -1.42 -10.78
N LYS A 70 -32.18 -2.68 -10.48
CA LYS A 70 -33.53 -3.25 -10.51
C LYS A 70 -34.17 -3.15 -9.13
N ASP A 71 -35.48 -3.36 -9.04
CA ASP A 71 -36.21 -3.30 -7.76
C ASP A 71 -35.64 -4.24 -6.69
N ASP A 72 -35.25 -5.46 -7.10
CA ASP A 72 -34.64 -6.45 -6.21
C ASP A 72 -33.28 -5.97 -5.66
N ASP A 73 -32.52 -5.16 -6.41
CA ASP A 73 -31.23 -4.62 -5.95
C ASP A 73 -31.43 -3.63 -4.80
N PHE A 74 -32.44 -2.77 -4.89
CA PHE A 74 -32.81 -1.88 -3.80
C PHE A 74 -33.26 -2.66 -2.56
N ASP A 75 -34.03 -3.74 -2.74
CA ASP A 75 -34.43 -4.60 -1.63
C ASP A 75 -33.24 -5.32 -1.00
N ASN A 76 -32.25 -5.73 -1.80
CA ASN A 76 -30.98 -6.29 -1.34
C ASN A 76 -30.17 -5.27 -0.54
N ILE A 77 -30.06 -4.01 -1.00
CA ILE A 77 -29.38 -2.92 -0.27
C ILE A 77 -30.08 -2.67 1.07
N LYS A 78 -31.41 -2.64 1.09
CA LYS A 78 -32.20 -2.49 2.31
C LYS A 78 -31.98 -3.64 3.29
N ALA A 79 -31.97 -4.88 2.80
CA ALA A 79 -31.68 -6.04 3.64
C ALA A 79 -30.25 -5.99 4.18
N TYR A 80 -29.29 -5.56 3.35
CA TYR A 80 -27.89 -5.41 3.72
C TYR A 80 -27.71 -4.37 4.85
N ALA A 81 -28.29 -3.18 4.70
CA ALA A 81 -28.28 -2.14 5.73
C ALA A 81 -28.91 -2.64 7.05
N LYS A 82 -30.09 -3.25 6.96
CA LYS A 82 -30.80 -3.79 8.13
C LYS A 82 -29.99 -4.83 8.91
N VAL A 83 -29.21 -5.67 8.23
CA VAL A 83 -28.39 -6.70 8.90
C VAL A 83 -27.11 -6.12 9.49
N ASN A 84 -26.56 -5.04 8.91
CA ASN A 84 -25.22 -4.56 9.24
C ASN A 84 -25.19 -3.25 10.05
N HIS A 85 -26.29 -2.51 10.18
CA HIS A 85 -26.28 -1.20 10.85
C HIS A 85 -25.86 -1.23 12.33
N GLU A 86 -26.03 -2.36 13.02
CA GLU A 86 -25.53 -2.50 14.40
C GLU A 86 -24.01 -2.77 14.46
N ARG A 87 -23.40 -3.14 13.33
CA ARG A 87 -21.98 -3.50 13.21
C ARG A 87 -21.12 -2.38 12.62
N VAL A 88 -21.74 -1.44 11.92
CA VAL A 88 -21.06 -0.29 11.32
C VAL A 88 -21.27 0.89 12.25
N ILE A 89 -20.19 1.39 12.81
CA ILE A 89 -20.23 2.53 13.74
C ILE A 89 -20.82 3.72 13.00
N ASP A 90 -21.78 4.37 13.66
CA ASP A 90 -22.39 5.63 13.23
C ASP A 90 -23.01 5.61 11.83
N LEU A 91 -23.50 4.44 11.41
CA LEU A 91 -24.32 4.29 10.22
C LEU A 91 -25.65 3.63 10.60
N HIS A 92 -26.74 4.38 10.51
CA HIS A 92 -28.08 3.92 10.86
C HIS A 92 -28.68 3.07 9.74
N ASP A 93 -29.72 2.28 10.01
CA ASP A 93 -30.52 1.65 8.94
C ASP A 93 -31.04 2.71 7.94
N LEU A 94 -31.52 2.28 6.76
CA LEU A 94 -31.92 3.18 5.68
C LEU A 94 -32.94 4.23 6.17
N GLN A 95 -32.65 5.49 5.87
CA GLN A 95 -33.43 6.64 6.31
C GLN A 95 -34.57 6.96 5.34
N ASP A 96 -34.30 6.95 4.02
CA ASP A 96 -35.28 7.25 2.99
C ASP A 96 -35.15 6.32 1.78
N PHE A 97 -35.84 5.19 1.85
CA PHE A 97 -35.87 4.20 0.77
C PHE A 97 -36.51 4.74 -0.52
N THR A 98 -37.42 5.71 -0.42
CA THR A 98 -38.05 6.32 -1.59
C THR A 98 -37.08 7.25 -2.31
N ALA A 99 -36.36 8.09 -1.58
CA ALA A 99 -35.31 8.94 -2.13
C ALA A 99 -34.16 8.11 -2.72
N LEU A 100 -33.81 7.00 -2.08
CA LEU A 100 -32.83 6.04 -2.61
C LEU A 100 -33.26 5.49 -3.99
N LYS A 101 -34.50 5.00 -4.13
CA LYS A 101 -35.04 4.52 -5.42
C LYS A 101 -35.13 5.62 -6.48
N ALA A 102 -35.29 6.87 -6.07
CA ALA A 102 -35.32 8.03 -6.97
C ALA A 102 -33.94 8.53 -7.40
N GLY A 103 -32.84 7.90 -6.91
CA GLY A 103 -31.47 8.34 -7.19
C GLY A 103 -31.05 9.61 -6.45
N THR A 104 -31.80 10.01 -5.41
CA THR A 104 -31.55 11.19 -4.58
C THR A 104 -31.33 10.79 -3.12
N ALA A 105 -30.58 9.71 -2.90
CA ALA A 105 -30.35 9.12 -1.58
C ALA A 105 -29.86 10.14 -0.54
N THR A 106 -30.20 9.91 0.74
CA THR A 106 -29.55 10.62 1.86
C THR A 106 -28.07 10.25 1.95
N ALA A 107 -27.26 10.95 2.75
CA ALA A 107 -25.85 10.56 2.92
C ALA A 107 -25.71 9.18 3.60
N ASN A 108 -26.56 8.88 4.59
CA ASN A 108 -26.61 7.56 5.23
C ASN A 108 -26.93 6.46 4.22
N ASP A 109 -27.93 6.68 3.35
CA ASP A 109 -28.35 5.69 2.37
C ASP A 109 -27.32 5.53 1.25
N LEU A 110 -26.66 6.62 0.83
CA LEU A 110 -25.54 6.58 -0.12
C LEU A 110 -24.37 5.74 0.43
N ALA A 111 -24.04 5.89 1.72
CA ALA A 111 -23.01 5.09 2.36
C ALA A 111 -23.34 3.59 2.27
N TRP A 112 -24.59 3.19 2.53
CA TRP A 112 -25.02 1.80 2.39
C TRP A 112 -24.92 1.27 0.96
N VAL A 113 -25.26 2.09 -0.04
CA VAL A 113 -25.10 1.70 -1.44
C VAL A 113 -23.62 1.46 -1.76
N LYS A 114 -22.72 2.37 -1.36
CA LYS A 114 -21.27 2.22 -1.56
C LYS A 114 -20.74 0.96 -0.88
N LEU A 115 -21.13 0.69 0.37
CA LEU A 115 -20.74 -0.51 1.12
C LEU A 115 -21.27 -1.80 0.49
N TRP A 116 -22.52 -1.80 0.01
CA TRP A 116 -23.09 -2.94 -0.69
C TRP A 116 -22.38 -3.22 -2.03
N LEU A 117 -22.07 -2.17 -2.80
CA LEU A 117 -21.30 -2.28 -4.05
C LEU A 117 -19.87 -2.80 -3.81
N LEU A 118 -19.23 -2.41 -2.70
CA LEU A 118 -17.93 -2.96 -2.28
C LEU A 118 -18.02 -4.42 -1.88
N ALA A 119 -19.14 -4.86 -1.29
CA ALA A 119 -19.36 -6.24 -0.87
C ALA A 119 -19.71 -7.18 -2.04
N ILE A 120 -20.26 -6.67 -3.13
CA ILE A 120 -20.70 -7.47 -4.28
C ILE A 120 -19.62 -7.60 -5.36
N GLY A 121 -19.07 -8.81 -5.49
CA GLY A 121 -18.02 -9.13 -6.47
C GLY A 121 -18.52 -9.27 -7.92
N ASP A 122 -19.83 -9.45 -8.13
CA ASP A 122 -20.43 -9.76 -9.44
C ASP A 122 -20.21 -8.64 -10.47
N LEU A 123 -19.75 -9.01 -11.67
CA LEU A 123 -19.48 -8.09 -12.78
C LEU A 123 -20.73 -7.38 -13.31
N LYS A 124 -21.93 -7.78 -12.90
CA LYS A 124 -23.19 -7.12 -13.28
C LYS A 124 -23.46 -5.80 -12.54
N TYR A 125 -22.63 -5.44 -11.56
CA TYR A 125 -22.79 -4.22 -10.76
C TYR A 125 -21.61 -3.26 -10.89
N GLN A 126 -21.92 -1.96 -10.72
CA GLN A 126 -20.93 -0.89 -10.70
C GLN A 126 -19.82 -1.19 -9.70
N LYS A 127 -18.58 -0.90 -10.09
CA LYS A 127 -17.42 -1.14 -9.25
C LYS A 127 -16.96 0.16 -8.59
N VAL A 128 -16.61 0.04 -7.32
CA VAL A 128 -16.13 1.16 -6.50
C VAL A 128 -14.60 1.10 -6.47
N GLY A 129 -13.97 2.15 -6.98
CA GLY A 129 -12.55 2.45 -6.83
C GLY A 129 -12.39 3.59 -5.83
N ASP A 130 -11.76 3.30 -4.70
CA ASP A 130 -11.59 4.25 -3.59
C ASP A 130 -10.14 4.72 -3.49
N SER A 131 -9.59 5.20 -4.61
CA SER A 131 -8.19 5.63 -4.69
C SER A 131 -8.02 6.80 -5.65
N ALA A 132 -7.34 7.85 -5.20
CA ALA A 132 -6.97 9.02 -5.97
C ALA A 132 -5.44 9.21 -5.98
N VAL A 133 -4.91 9.78 -7.06
CA VAL A 133 -3.53 10.28 -7.09
C VAL A 133 -3.58 11.78 -6.85
N LEU A 134 -2.83 12.25 -5.87
CA LEU A 134 -2.73 13.66 -5.54
C LEU A 134 -1.30 14.15 -5.76
N ALA A 135 -1.18 15.42 -6.13
CA ALA A 135 0.09 16.10 -6.23
C ALA A 135 0.03 17.43 -5.48
N GLN A 136 1.03 17.69 -4.63
CA GLN A 136 1.24 19.02 -4.10
C GLN A 136 2.32 19.71 -4.93
N LEU A 137 1.91 20.60 -5.82
CA LEU A 137 2.78 21.36 -6.71
C LEU A 137 2.65 22.84 -6.37
N ASN A 138 3.77 23.54 -6.18
CA ASN A 138 3.77 24.95 -5.77
C ASN A 138 2.96 25.26 -4.49
N GLY A 139 2.75 24.27 -3.61
CA GLY A 139 1.99 24.41 -2.36
C GLY A 139 0.48 24.18 -2.48
N GLU A 140 -0.06 23.93 -3.67
CA GLU A 140 -1.46 23.55 -3.88
C GLU A 140 -1.59 22.04 -4.07
N LEU A 141 -2.56 21.44 -3.37
CA LEU A 141 -2.85 20.01 -3.43
C LEU A 141 -3.97 19.76 -4.46
N GLU A 142 -3.64 19.08 -5.55
CA GLU A 142 -4.55 18.79 -6.65
C GLU A 142 -4.70 17.29 -6.88
N GLU A 143 -5.86 16.88 -7.41
CA GLU A 143 -6.07 15.51 -7.88
C GLU A 143 -5.61 15.36 -9.34
N ILE A 144 -4.86 14.30 -9.61
CA ILE A 144 -4.49 13.88 -10.97
C ILE A 144 -5.31 12.65 -11.34
N VAL A 145 -6.17 12.81 -12.34
CA VAL A 145 -7.04 11.71 -12.83
C VAL A 145 -6.22 10.76 -13.70
N ILE A 146 -6.03 9.52 -13.24
CA ILE A 146 -5.27 8.49 -13.96
C ILE A 146 -6.24 7.51 -14.63
N PHE A 147 -6.28 7.51 -15.97
CA PHE A 147 -7.10 6.65 -16.84
C PHE A 147 -8.62 6.67 -16.63
N ASP A 148 -9.13 7.20 -15.52
CA ASP A 148 -10.56 7.28 -15.26
C ASP A 148 -11.27 8.12 -16.32
N SER A 149 -12.50 7.76 -16.61
CA SER A 149 -13.32 8.37 -17.64
C SER A 149 -14.65 8.85 -17.05
N PRO A 150 -15.21 9.95 -17.55
CA PRO A 150 -16.53 10.37 -17.11
C PRO A 150 -17.63 9.46 -17.68
N PHE A 151 -18.70 9.27 -16.92
CA PHE A 151 -20.00 8.82 -17.42
C PHE A 151 -20.63 9.89 -18.32
N ALA A 152 -21.79 9.58 -18.89
CA ALA A 152 -22.53 10.49 -19.77
C ALA A 152 -22.97 11.81 -19.08
N ASP A 153 -23.08 11.80 -17.75
CA ASP A 153 -23.40 12.97 -16.92
C ASP A 153 -22.17 13.83 -16.56
N GLY A 154 -20.97 13.41 -16.98
CA GLY A 154 -19.70 14.11 -16.71
C GLY A 154 -19.02 13.71 -15.41
N GLN A 155 -19.63 12.88 -14.55
CA GLN A 155 -18.99 12.40 -13.33
C GLN A 155 -18.00 11.29 -13.65
N LEU A 156 -16.79 11.33 -13.07
CA LEU A 156 -15.82 10.24 -13.19
C LEU A 156 -16.41 8.92 -12.71
N THR A 157 -16.00 7.79 -13.31
CA THR A 157 -16.52 6.49 -12.88
C THR A 157 -16.20 6.18 -11.42
N ARG A 158 -15.09 6.74 -10.91
CA ARG A 158 -14.52 6.43 -9.59
C ARG A 158 -14.37 4.91 -9.42
N SER A 159 -13.93 4.23 -10.48
CA SER A 159 -13.82 2.77 -10.52
C SER A 159 -12.40 2.27 -10.81
N THR A 160 -11.45 3.20 -10.99
CA THR A 160 -10.03 2.92 -11.15
C THR A 160 -9.38 2.61 -9.80
N THR A 161 -8.42 1.68 -9.81
CA THR A 161 -7.51 1.45 -8.68
C THR A 161 -6.15 2.05 -9.01
N ASN A 162 -5.72 3.03 -8.23
CA ASN A 162 -4.54 3.85 -8.48
C ASN A 162 -3.50 3.65 -7.38
N VAL A 163 -2.24 3.49 -7.80
CA VAL A 163 -1.07 3.40 -6.93
C VAL A 163 -0.03 4.36 -7.48
N VAL A 164 0.15 5.49 -6.81
CA VAL A 164 1.25 6.41 -7.12
C VAL A 164 2.52 5.95 -6.42
N SER A 165 3.59 5.78 -7.16
CA SER A 165 4.88 5.28 -6.65
C SER A 165 5.86 6.40 -6.34
N GLY A 166 5.76 7.54 -7.03
CA GLY A 166 6.56 8.69 -6.68
C GLY A 166 6.46 9.87 -7.64
N ILE A 167 7.36 10.82 -7.39
CA ILE A 167 7.59 12.02 -8.18
C ILE A 167 9.11 12.18 -8.40
N THR A 168 9.52 12.55 -9.61
CA THR A 168 10.94 12.83 -9.92
C THR A 168 11.29 14.29 -9.59
N ASP A 169 12.59 14.62 -9.58
CA ASP A 169 13.06 16.01 -9.47
C ASP A 169 12.68 16.89 -10.68
N GLU A 170 12.26 16.28 -11.78
CA GLU A 170 11.68 16.98 -12.95
C GLU A 170 10.15 17.20 -12.81
N GLY A 171 9.57 16.79 -11.68
CA GLY A 171 8.14 16.91 -11.39
C GLY A 171 7.28 15.84 -12.07
N TRP A 172 7.88 14.74 -12.54
CA TRP A 172 7.13 13.68 -13.22
C TRP A 172 6.52 12.73 -12.21
N ILE A 173 5.23 12.44 -12.35
CA ILE A 173 4.51 11.58 -11.42
C ILE A 173 4.23 10.25 -12.11
N PHE A 174 4.50 9.16 -11.39
CA PHE A 174 4.45 7.81 -11.95
C PHE A 174 3.92 6.79 -10.96
N GLY A 175 3.53 5.64 -11.49
CA GLY A 175 3.04 4.53 -10.67
C GLY A 175 2.35 3.46 -11.52
N SER A 176 1.25 2.91 -10.99
CA SER A 176 0.36 2.03 -11.74
C SER A 176 -1.12 2.32 -11.47
N ALA A 177 -1.97 2.09 -12.46
CA ALA A 177 -3.41 2.27 -12.35
C ALA A 177 -4.17 1.22 -13.17
N SER A 178 -5.44 0.97 -12.83
CA SER A 178 -6.33 0.16 -13.67
C SER A 178 -7.06 1.01 -14.71
N ALA A 179 -7.59 0.37 -15.75
CA ALA A 179 -8.62 1.00 -16.56
C ALA A 179 -9.91 1.19 -15.73
N PRO A 180 -10.75 2.18 -16.07
CA PRO A 180 -12.07 2.32 -15.47
C PRO A 180 -12.95 1.14 -15.90
N TYR A 181 -13.92 0.82 -15.05
CA TYR A 181 -15.04 -0.05 -15.37
C TYR A 181 -16.10 0.74 -16.12
N LEU A 182 -16.43 0.28 -17.33
CA LEU A 182 -17.48 0.84 -18.17
C LEU A 182 -18.59 -0.19 -18.40
N PRO A 183 -19.86 0.27 -18.50
CA PRO A 183 -20.99 -0.62 -18.74
C PRO A 183 -20.97 -1.16 -20.17
N LEU A 184 -21.27 -2.45 -20.30
CA LEU A 184 -21.50 -3.18 -21.54
C LEU A 184 -22.86 -3.87 -21.44
N ASP A 185 -23.82 -3.40 -22.24
CA ASP A 185 -25.14 -4.03 -22.32
C ASP A 185 -25.06 -5.35 -23.09
N PHE A 186 -25.74 -6.37 -22.57
CA PHE A 186 -25.78 -7.72 -23.09
C PHE A 186 -27.19 -8.32 -22.97
N ILE A 187 -27.56 -9.16 -23.92
CA ILE A 187 -28.83 -9.89 -23.94
C ILE A 187 -28.51 -11.37 -23.79
N GLU A 188 -28.91 -11.95 -22.67
CA GLU A 188 -28.77 -13.38 -22.38
C GLU A 188 -29.78 -14.20 -23.21
N THR A 189 -29.56 -15.52 -23.31
CA THR A 189 -30.41 -16.44 -24.10
C THR A 189 -31.89 -16.46 -23.73
N ASP A 190 -32.23 -16.08 -22.51
CA ASP A 190 -33.62 -15.96 -22.04
C ASP A 190 -34.24 -14.58 -22.32
N ASN A 191 -33.57 -13.77 -23.15
CA ASN A 191 -33.88 -12.37 -23.46
C ASN A 191 -33.80 -11.43 -22.25
N ASN A 192 -33.06 -11.81 -21.20
CA ASN A 192 -32.78 -10.87 -20.11
C ASN A 192 -31.70 -9.88 -20.52
N GLU A 193 -32.06 -8.60 -20.43
CA GLU A 193 -31.10 -7.50 -20.54
C GLU A 193 -30.29 -7.38 -19.23
N VAL A 194 -28.97 -7.43 -19.40
CA VAL A 194 -27.99 -7.38 -18.32
C VAL A 194 -26.86 -6.45 -18.72
N THR A 195 -26.37 -5.64 -17.79
CA THR A 195 -25.20 -4.80 -18.01
C THR A 195 -24.01 -5.39 -17.27
N TYR A 196 -22.89 -5.57 -17.97
CA TYR A 196 -21.60 -5.96 -17.38
C TYR A 196 -20.69 -4.76 -17.22
N TRP A 197 -19.96 -4.70 -16.11
CA TRP A 197 -18.98 -3.67 -15.81
C TRP A 197 -17.58 -4.21 -16.08
N LEU A 198 -17.00 -3.78 -17.20
CA LEU A 198 -15.74 -4.32 -17.74
C LEU A 198 -14.67 -3.25 -17.83
N ARG A 199 -13.40 -3.65 -17.72
CA ARG A 199 -12.24 -2.78 -17.87
C ARG A 199 -11.27 -3.36 -18.90
N ASP A 200 -10.50 -2.51 -19.57
CA ASP A 200 -9.56 -2.95 -20.63
C ASP A 200 -8.33 -3.66 -20.07
N PHE A 201 -7.83 -3.24 -18.91
CA PHE A 201 -6.68 -3.86 -18.24
C PHE A 201 -6.80 -3.74 -16.72
N THR A 202 -6.26 -4.71 -15.99
CA THR A 202 -6.27 -4.72 -14.52
C THR A 202 -5.26 -3.74 -13.95
N ARG A 203 -4.08 -3.62 -14.56
CA ARG A 203 -3.00 -2.75 -14.08
C ARG A 203 -2.07 -2.34 -15.20
N ARG A 204 -1.71 -1.06 -15.23
CA ARG A 204 -0.80 -0.46 -16.20
C ARG A 204 0.10 0.57 -15.52
N GLY A 205 1.38 0.55 -15.87
CA GLY A 205 2.30 1.61 -15.47
C GLY A 205 1.88 2.92 -16.12
N PHE A 206 1.89 4.00 -15.35
CA PHE A 206 1.62 5.33 -15.88
C PHE A 206 2.75 6.30 -15.58
N LEU A 207 2.86 7.33 -16.42
CA LEU A 207 3.73 8.48 -16.25
C LEU A 207 3.01 9.74 -16.73
N THR A 208 3.10 10.82 -15.97
CA THR A 208 2.73 12.16 -16.45
C THR A 208 3.91 13.11 -16.25
N THR A 209 4.19 13.90 -17.30
CA THR A 209 5.27 14.89 -17.34
C THR A 209 4.74 16.33 -17.39
N ASP A 210 3.42 16.48 -17.38
CA ASP A 210 2.67 17.73 -17.61
C ASP A 210 1.55 17.92 -16.58
N LYS A 211 1.82 17.51 -15.34
CA LYS A 211 0.94 17.70 -14.17
C LYS A 211 -0.45 17.09 -14.37
N GLY A 212 -0.53 15.94 -15.03
CA GLY A 212 -1.78 15.22 -15.23
C GLY A 212 -2.55 15.58 -16.50
N SER A 213 -2.07 16.53 -17.31
CA SER A 213 -2.75 16.88 -18.57
C SER A 213 -2.72 15.72 -19.56
N THR A 214 -1.63 14.94 -19.55
CA THR A 214 -1.45 13.72 -20.33
C THR A 214 -1.00 12.58 -19.42
N ILE A 215 -1.69 11.45 -19.52
CA ILE A 215 -1.32 10.21 -18.83
C ILE A 215 -0.76 9.23 -19.85
N LYS A 216 0.55 8.99 -19.79
CA LYS A 216 1.25 8.04 -20.65
C LYS A 216 1.15 6.64 -20.07
N SER A 217 0.82 5.67 -20.92
CA SER A 217 0.67 4.26 -20.56
C SER A 217 1.93 3.47 -20.92
N ILE A 218 2.46 2.71 -19.98
CA ILE A 218 3.63 1.84 -20.18
C ILE A 218 3.16 0.46 -20.62
N MET A 219 3.30 0.15 -21.91
CA MET A 219 2.92 -1.16 -22.44
C MET A 219 3.91 -2.26 -22.01
N PRO A 220 3.44 -3.40 -21.47
CA PRO A 220 4.26 -4.58 -21.30
C PRO A 220 4.46 -5.30 -22.64
N PRO A 221 5.51 -6.14 -22.78
CA PRO A 221 5.74 -6.92 -23.99
C PRO A 221 4.65 -7.97 -24.23
N GLN A 222 4.05 -8.55 -23.18
CA GLN A 222 2.86 -9.41 -23.30
C GLN A 222 1.61 -8.60 -22.90
N ALA A 223 0.90 -8.07 -23.89
CA ALA A 223 -0.28 -7.20 -23.70
C ALA A 223 -1.63 -7.87 -23.99
N GLU A 224 -1.64 -9.16 -24.38
CA GLU A 224 -2.86 -9.90 -24.64
C GLU A 224 -3.78 -9.93 -23.41
N HIS A 225 -5.09 -9.77 -23.62
CA HIS A 225 -6.12 -9.63 -22.57
C HIS A 225 -5.94 -8.47 -21.58
N GLY A 226 -5.06 -7.51 -21.91
CA GLY A 226 -4.78 -6.31 -21.13
C GLY A 226 -3.28 -6.19 -20.83
N GLY A 227 -2.62 -7.27 -20.44
CA GLY A 227 -1.24 -7.22 -19.90
C GLY A 227 -1.17 -6.49 -18.56
N GLU A 228 -0.02 -6.59 -17.90
CA GLU A 228 0.27 -5.90 -16.65
C GLU A 228 1.62 -5.18 -16.70
N SER A 229 1.67 -3.97 -16.18
CA SER A 229 2.92 -3.25 -15.95
C SER A 229 2.80 -2.28 -14.77
N ALA A 230 3.95 -1.88 -14.21
CA ALA A 230 4.04 -0.80 -13.24
C ALA A 230 5.42 -0.15 -13.29
N ILE A 231 5.50 1.17 -13.09
CA ILE A 231 6.74 1.86 -12.72
C ILE A 231 6.74 1.98 -11.20
N LEU A 232 7.80 1.51 -10.55
CA LEU A 232 7.96 1.56 -9.09
C LEU A 232 9.01 2.59 -8.65
N ALA A 233 10.03 2.85 -9.48
CA ALA A 233 11.03 3.89 -9.23
C ALA A 233 11.57 4.47 -10.54
N ILE A 234 12.05 5.71 -10.49
CA ILE A 234 12.78 6.39 -11.56
C ILE A 234 13.97 7.12 -10.93
N ASN A 235 15.18 6.93 -11.47
CA ASN A 235 16.37 7.65 -11.02
C ASN A 235 16.60 8.97 -11.80
N ASN A 236 17.61 9.74 -11.41
CA ASN A 236 17.92 11.04 -12.01
C ASN A 236 18.46 10.94 -13.45
N ASN A 237 18.77 9.74 -13.92
CA ASN A 237 19.17 9.47 -15.30
C ASN A 237 17.98 9.06 -16.19
N ARG A 238 16.74 9.27 -15.72
CA ARG A 238 15.50 8.88 -16.41
C ARG A 238 15.43 7.39 -16.75
N VAL A 239 16.01 6.57 -15.87
CA VAL A 239 15.87 5.11 -15.91
C VAL A 239 14.78 4.71 -14.92
N ALA A 240 13.68 4.21 -15.46
CA ALA A 240 12.57 3.67 -14.70
C ALA A 240 12.73 2.16 -14.50
N VAL A 241 12.32 1.66 -13.33
CA VAL A 241 12.24 0.23 -13.03
C VAL A 241 10.89 -0.15 -12.44
N GLY A 242 10.55 -1.43 -12.58
CA GLY A 242 9.29 -1.97 -12.09
C GLY A 242 9.12 -3.41 -12.53
N TYR A 243 7.94 -3.72 -13.06
CA TYR A 243 7.66 -5.03 -13.64
C TYR A 243 6.72 -4.95 -14.83
N ALA A 244 6.78 -5.97 -15.68
CA ALA A 244 5.92 -6.12 -16.86
C ALA A 244 5.57 -7.59 -17.10
N SER A 245 4.39 -7.83 -17.67
CA SER A 245 3.99 -9.16 -18.14
C SER A 245 4.81 -9.57 -19.35
N THR A 246 5.38 -10.77 -19.31
CA THR A 246 6.25 -11.33 -20.37
C THR A 246 5.71 -12.60 -21.00
N GLY A 247 4.69 -13.22 -20.40
CA GLY A 247 4.03 -14.41 -20.90
C GLY A 247 2.68 -14.63 -20.24
N LEU A 248 1.86 -15.47 -20.85
CA LEU A 248 0.58 -15.91 -20.29
C LEU A 248 0.77 -17.20 -19.48
N ASN A 249 0.01 -17.32 -18.40
CA ASN A 249 -0.21 -18.57 -17.71
C ASN A 249 -0.88 -19.56 -18.68
N VAL A 250 -0.24 -20.70 -18.89
CA VAL A 250 -0.67 -21.71 -19.87
C VAL A 250 -2.11 -22.17 -19.61
N GLN A 251 -2.43 -22.50 -18.35
CA GLN A 251 -3.76 -23.00 -17.98
C GLN A 251 -4.85 -21.95 -18.16
N ALA A 252 -4.54 -20.68 -17.85
CA ALA A 252 -5.48 -19.59 -18.04
C ALA A 252 -5.73 -19.32 -19.53
N ARG A 253 -4.67 -19.33 -20.35
CA ARG A 253 -4.78 -19.20 -21.81
C ARG A 253 -5.60 -20.34 -22.41
N GLU A 254 -5.28 -21.59 -22.07
CA GLU A 254 -6.01 -22.77 -22.57
C GLU A 254 -7.51 -22.67 -22.25
N TYR A 255 -7.87 -22.23 -21.04
CA TYR A 255 -9.28 -22.02 -20.71
C TYR A 255 -9.93 -20.88 -21.49
N ILE A 256 -9.21 -19.80 -21.75
CA ILE A 256 -9.73 -18.66 -22.51
C ILE A 256 -9.98 -19.06 -23.97
N GLU A 257 -9.10 -19.87 -24.54
CA GLU A 257 -9.15 -20.33 -25.93
C GLU A 257 -10.03 -21.58 -26.13
N ASP A 258 -10.43 -22.27 -25.06
CA ASP A 258 -11.23 -23.50 -25.13
C ASP A 258 -12.66 -23.24 -25.64
N GLU A 259 -13.02 -23.91 -26.74
CA GLU A 259 -14.32 -23.88 -27.40
C GLU A 259 -15.32 -24.90 -26.81
N SER A 260 -14.91 -25.70 -25.83
CA SER A 260 -15.70 -26.79 -25.22
C SER A 260 -15.79 -26.66 -23.69
N GLY A 261 -16.25 -25.49 -23.23
CA GLY A 261 -16.43 -25.15 -21.81
C GLY A 261 -15.60 -23.95 -21.33
N GLY A 262 -14.70 -23.47 -22.18
CA GLY A 262 -13.88 -22.28 -21.98
C GLY A 262 -14.59 -20.97 -22.33
N CYS A 263 -13.82 -19.88 -22.41
CA CYS A 263 -14.39 -18.57 -22.80
C CYS A 263 -14.76 -18.49 -24.29
N ALA A 264 -14.18 -19.34 -25.14
CA ALA A 264 -14.49 -19.40 -26.57
C ALA A 264 -15.67 -20.33 -26.91
N ASP A 265 -16.25 -21.01 -25.92
CA ASP A 265 -17.42 -21.88 -26.11
C ASP A 265 -18.66 -21.06 -26.52
N GLN A 266 -19.23 -21.39 -27.68
CA GLN A 266 -20.40 -20.71 -28.24
C GLN A 266 -21.62 -20.78 -27.30
N ALA A 267 -21.83 -21.89 -26.60
CA ALA A 267 -22.93 -22.03 -25.64
C ALA A 267 -22.74 -21.15 -24.40
N LYS A 268 -21.47 -20.84 -24.07
CA LYS A 268 -21.15 -19.91 -22.99
C LYS A 268 -21.31 -18.46 -23.42
N LEU A 269 -20.89 -18.13 -24.64
CA LEU A 269 -21.01 -16.78 -25.22
C LEU A 269 -22.47 -16.32 -25.38
N GLU A 270 -23.39 -17.26 -25.37
CA GLU A 270 -24.84 -17.07 -25.31
C GLU A 270 -25.32 -16.51 -23.94
N SER A 271 -24.59 -16.76 -22.86
CA SER A 271 -24.97 -16.35 -21.49
C SER A 271 -24.03 -15.32 -20.85
N ILE A 272 -22.83 -15.14 -21.40
CA ILE A 272 -21.86 -14.17 -20.88
C ILE A 272 -20.98 -13.62 -22.02
N PRO A 273 -20.72 -12.31 -22.09
CA PRO A 273 -19.79 -11.76 -23.06
C PRO A 273 -18.39 -12.37 -22.92
N TYR A 274 -17.70 -12.59 -24.04
CA TYR A 274 -16.32 -13.08 -24.05
C TYR A 274 -15.40 -12.28 -23.10
N GLN A 275 -15.49 -10.94 -23.16
CA GLN A 275 -14.67 -10.05 -22.33
C GLN A 275 -14.98 -10.18 -20.83
N ALA A 276 -16.24 -10.44 -20.46
CA ALA A 276 -16.62 -10.71 -19.07
C ALA A 276 -16.02 -12.03 -18.59
N CYS A 277 -16.08 -13.09 -19.40
CA CYS A 277 -15.43 -14.36 -19.09
C CYS A 277 -13.91 -14.22 -18.92
N VAL A 278 -13.25 -13.49 -19.83
CA VAL A 278 -11.80 -13.23 -19.74
C VAL A 278 -11.45 -12.44 -18.48
N GLN A 279 -12.26 -11.42 -18.13
CA GLN A 279 -12.01 -10.58 -16.96
C GLN A 279 -12.02 -11.39 -15.65
N GLU A 280 -12.92 -12.37 -15.52
CA GLU A 280 -12.94 -13.29 -14.37
C GLU A 280 -11.68 -14.17 -14.28
N ARG A 281 -10.91 -14.29 -15.37
CA ARG A 281 -9.67 -15.09 -15.44
C ARG A 281 -8.39 -14.28 -15.42
N ARG A 282 -8.45 -12.96 -15.25
CA ARG A 282 -7.26 -12.11 -15.21
C ARG A 282 -6.39 -12.31 -13.96
N GLN A 283 -6.95 -12.83 -12.87
CA GLN A 283 -6.16 -13.10 -11.67
C GLN A 283 -5.12 -14.20 -11.95
N GLY A 284 -3.83 -13.87 -11.85
CA GLY A 284 -2.74 -14.82 -12.10
C GLY A 284 -2.56 -15.21 -13.57
N LEU A 285 -3.04 -14.38 -14.50
CA LEU A 285 -2.95 -14.62 -15.94
C LEU A 285 -1.53 -14.44 -16.51
N TYR A 286 -0.66 -13.69 -15.86
CA TYR A 286 0.62 -13.29 -16.43
C TYR A 286 1.83 -13.76 -15.63
N HIS A 287 2.89 -14.16 -16.34
CA HIS A 287 4.25 -14.15 -15.81
C HIS A 287 4.73 -12.71 -15.72
N LEU A 288 5.22 -12.29 -14.54
CA LEU A 288 5.69 -10.94 -14.29
C LEU A 288 7.21 -10.95 -14.16
N SER A 289 7.89 -10.14 -14.95
CA SER A 289 9.35 -9.99 -14.89
C SER A 289 9.74 -8.60 -14.46
N ALA A 290 10.86 -8.50 -13.74
CA ALA A 290 11.46 -7.21 -13.41
C ALA A 290 11.89 -6.53 -14.72
N TYR A 291 11.53 -5.26 -14.87
CA TYR A 291 11.73 -4.54 -16.13
C TYR A 291 12.37 -3.19 -15.87
N LYS A 292 13.18 -2.76 -16.85
CA LYS A 292 13.84 -1.46 -16.91
C LYS A 292 13.41 -0.74 -18.17
N TRP A 293 13.10 0.54 -18.07
CA TRP A 293 12.80 1.43 -19.18
C TRP A 293 13.71 2.65 -19.13
N VAL A 294 14.29 3.02 -20.27
CA VAL A 294 14.98 4.30 -20.43
C VAL A 294 13.99 5.27 -21.04
N LEU A 295 13.83 6.43 -20.41
CA LEU A 295 12.90 7.48 -20.83
C LEU A 295 13.66 8.62 -21.50
N ASP A 296 13.11 9.13 -22.60
CA ASP A 296 13.62 10.35 -23.24
C ASP A 296 13.24 11.61 -22.45
N GLU A 297 13.64 12.80 -22.93
CA GLU A 297 13.34 14.09 -22.27
C GLU A 297 11.85 14.43 -22.18
N ASN A 298 10.99 13.75 -22.96
CA ASN A 298 9.55 13.92 -22.90
C ASN A 298 8.88 12.87 -22.01
N GLY A 299 9.61 11.88 -21.50
CA GLY A 299 9.06 10.73 -20.78
C GLY A 299 8.55 9.62 -21.69
N GLU A 300 8.94 9.58 -22.96
CA GLU A 300 8.66 8.45 -23.85
C GLU A 300 9.70 7.33 -23.65
N VAL A 301 9.26 6.08 -23.77
CA VAL A 301 10.17 4.93 -23.64
C VAL A 301 11.07 4.84 -24.87
N SER A 302 12.36 5.10 -24.70
CA SER A 302 13.37 4.99 -25.76
C SER A 302 13.88 3.55 -25.92
N SER A 303 13.95 2.80 -24.83
CA SER A 303 14.33 1.39 -24.82
C SER A 303 13.83 0.70 -23.55
N SER A 304 13.64 -0.61 -23.62
CA SER A 304 13.23 -1.43 -22.47
C SER A 304 14.01 -2.73 -22.40
N GLU A 305 14.22 -3.24 -21.20
CA GLU A 305 15.00 -4.45 -20.93
C GLU A 305 14.36 -5.28 -19.81
N ASN A 306 14.28 -6.60 -20.01
CA ASN A 306 13.96 -7.54 -18.95
C ASN A 306 15.22 -7.77 -18.08
N LEU A 307 15.11 -7.53 -16.78
CA LEU A 307 16.24 -7.65 -15.84
C LEU A 307 16.54 -9.11 -15.43
N GLY A 308 15.72 -10.06 -15.86
CA GLY A 308 15.92 -11.50 -15.64
C GLY A 308 15.16 -12.05 -14.44
N THR A 309 15.34 -13.36 -14.22
CA THR A 309 14.80 -14.11 -13.09
C THR A 309 15.94 -14.60 -12.19
N LEU A 310 15.65 -14.83 -10.91
CA LEU A 310 16.63 -15.38 -9.97
C LEU A 310 16.93 -16.85 -10.25
N VAL A 311 15.90 -17.61 -10.66
CA VAL A 311 16.00 -19.04 -10.94
C VAL A 311 15.50 -19.39 -12.33
N THR A 312 15.97 -20.54 -12.83
CA THR A 312 15.51 -21.17 -14.07
C THR A 312 14.62 -22.35 -13.72
N PRO A 313 13.29 -22.29 -13.97
CA PRO A 313 12.38 -23.38 -13.68
C PRO A 313 12.68 -24.63 -14.50
N HIS A 314 12.23 -25.79 -14.01
CA HIS A 314 12.16 -27.01 -14.81
C HIS A 314 11.30 -26.78 -16.07
N GLY A 315 11.66 -27.42 -17.20
CA GLY A 315 10.97 -27.18 -18.49
C GLY A 315 9.49 -27.58 -18.53
N GLU A 316 9.05 -28.41 -17.58
CA GLU A 316 7.63 -28.82 -17.40
C GLU A 316 6.90 -27.99 -16.32
N ASP A 317 7.54 -26.98 -15.72
CA ASP A 317 6.89 -26.13 -14.71
C ASP A 317 6.10 -24.99 -15.38
N GLU A 318 4.78 -25.14 -15.41
CA GLU A 318 3.85 -24.17 -15.99
C GLU A 318 3.39 -23.08 -14.99
N ARG A 319 3.87 -23.11 -13.74
CA ARG A 319 3.44 -22.15 -12.73
C ARG A 319 3.93 -20.74 -13.09
N VAL A 320 3.12 -19.72 -12.78
CA VAL A 320 3.49 -18.31 -12.94
C VAL A 320 4.72 -17.95 -12.11
N TYR A 321 5.68 -17.23 -12.68
CA TYR A 321 6.84 -16.68 -11.98
C TYR A 321 6.73 -15.16 -11.87
N ILE A 322 7.22 -14.62 -10.75
CA ILE A 322 7.22 -13.17 -10.49
C ILE A 322 8.63 -12.70 -10.16
N ALA A 323 8.97 -11.53 -10.70
CA ALA A 323 10.13 -10.73 -10.34
C ALA A 323 9.76 -9.25 -10.47
N LYS A 324 10.24 -8.42 -9.55
CA LYS A 324 9.98 -6.97 -9.54
C LYS A 324 11.23 -6.23 -9.12
N ALA A 325 11.58 -5.16 -9.85
CA ALA A 325 12.55 -4.17 -9.39
C ALA A 325 11.78 -3.02 -8.72
N GLN A 326 12.00 -2.82 -7.43
CA GLN A 326 11.26 -1.85 -6.61
C GLN A 326 11.96 -0.50 -6.54
N ALA A 327 13.30 -0.48 -6.56
CA ALA A 327 14.09 0.73 -6.48
C ALA A 327 15.34 0.65 -7.39
N ILE A 328 15.90 1.81 -7.72
CA ILE A 328 17.09 1.96 -8.54
C ILE A 328 17.88 3.20 -8.10
N ASN A 329 19.19 3.06 -7.94
CA ASN A 329 20.06 4.20 -7.64
C ASN A 329 20.61 4.87 -8.92
N ASN A 330 21.34 5.98 -8.77
CA ASN A 330 21.89 6.73 -9.90
C ASN A 330 23.07 6.02 -10.59
N LEU A 331 23.62 4.95 -9.99
CA LEU A 331 24.60 4.05 -10.63
C LEU A 331 23.95 2.98 -11.50
N GLY A 332 22.61 2.91 -11.53
CA GLY A 332 21.86 1.95 -12.33
C GLY A 332 21.73 0.56 -11.69
N VAL A 333 22.06 0.43 -10.40
CA VAL A 333 21.82 -0.79 -9.62
C VAL A 333 20.38 -0.77 -9.14
N ALA A 334 19.61 -1.80 -9.51
CA ALA A 334 18.24 -1.94 -9.06
C ALA A 334 18.10 -3.07 -8.02
N VAL A 335 17.14 -2.93 -7.11
CA VAL A 335 16.84 -3.93 -6.08
C VAL A 335 15.35 -4.21 -6.03
N GLY A 336 14.97 -5.37 -5.53
CA GLY A 336 13.58 -5.76 -5.41
C GLY A 336 13.42 -7.15 -4.85
N PHE A 337 12.53 -7.95 -5.46
CA PHE A 337 12.38 -9.35 -5.12
C PHE A 337 12.04 -10.20 -6.34
N ALA A 338 12.35 -11.49 -6.26
CA ALA A 338 12.00 -12.47 -7.27
C ALA A 338 11.65 -13.82 -6.64
N HIS A 339 10.91 -14.66 -7.36
CA HIS A 339 10.80 -16.06 -7.00
C HIS A 339 12.17 -16.72 -7.05
N GLY A 340 12.55 -17.39 -5.95
CA GLY A 340 13.69 -18.30 -5.85
C GLY A 340 13.30 -19.61 -5.19
N TRP A 341 14.22 -20.57 -5.15
CA TRP A 341 13.97 -21.88 -4.57
C TRP A 341 13.99 -21.84 -3.05
N TRP A 342 13.17 -22.69 -2.42
CA TRP A 342 13.21 -22.83 -0.97
C TRP A 342 14.55 -23.41 -0.49
N ASP A 343 15.07 -24.42 -1.19
CA ASP A 343 16.47 -24.85 -1.01
C ASP A 343 17.37 -23.90 -1.83
N GLU A 344 18.14 -23.05 -1.15
CA GLU A 344 19.01 -22.06 -1.78
C GLU A 344 20.14 -22.66 -2.62
N LYS A 345 20.35 -23.99 -2.55
CA LYS A 345 21.40 -24.72 -3.27
C LYS A 345 20.85 -25.54 -4.44
N GLU A 346 19.56 -25.48 -4.70
CA GLU A 346 18.92 -26.22 -5.78
C GLU A 346 19.42 -25.76 -7.16
N THR A 347 19.83 -26.72 -7.99
CA THR A 347 20.40 -26.48 -9.32
C THR A 347 19.78 -27.35 -10.42
N GLU A 348 19.03 -28.39 -10.05
CA GLU A 348 18.29 -29.32 -10.90
C GLU A 348 16.83 -29.45 -10.38
N PRO A 349 16.04 -28.34 -10.42
CA PRO A 349 14.74 -28.27 -9.75
C PRO A 349 13.75 -29.28 -10.31
N ALA A 350 12.90 -29.84 -9.45
CA ALA A 350 11.78 -30.66 -9.88
C ALA A 350 10.70 -29.80 -10.60
N ALA A 351 9.83 -30.45 -11.38
CA ALA A 351 8.72 -29.78 -12.09
C ALA A 351 7.79 -28.94 -11.18
N ARG A 352 7.75 -29.25 -9.88
CA ARG A 352 7.00 -28.49 -8.87
C ARG A 352 7.88 -28.11 -7.68
N GLU A 353 9.11 -27.69 -7.96
CA GLU A 353 10.07 -27.29 -6.93
C GLU A 353 9.48 -26.26 -5.97
N SER A 354 9.82 -26.39 -4.69
CA SER A 354 9.35 -25.47 -3.66
C SER A 354 10.01 -24.11 -3.87
N ARG A 355 9.22 -23.04 -3.79
CA ARG A 355 9.69 -21.70 -4.10
C ARG A 355 9.07 -20.67 -3.17
N ASN A 356 9.78 -19.57 -3.00
CA ASN A 356 9.28 -18.40 -2.32
C ASN A 356 9.81 -17.12 -2.96
N THR A 357 9.43 -15.95 -2.44
CA THR A 357 9.99 -14.65 -2.84
C THR A 357 11.19 -14.30 -1.97
N TYR A 358 12.24 -13.81 -2.62
CA TYR A 358 13.47 -13.40 -1.97
C TYR A 358 13.96 -12.06 -2.51
N ALA A 359 14.59 -11.28 -1.64
CA ALA A 359 15.19 -10.01 -1.95
C ALA A 359 16.37 -10.22 -2.90
N VAL A 360 16.42 -9.41 -3.97
CA VAL A 360 17.45 -9.53 -4.99
C VAL A 360 18.02 -8.19 -5.38
N VAL A 361 19.25 -8.23 -5.88
CA VAL A 361 19.90 -7.15 -6.60
C VAL A 361 20.01 -7.51 -8.09
N TYR A 362 19.64 -6.56 -8.94
CA TYR A 362 19.79 -6.59 -10.38
C TYR A 362 21.01 -5.72 -10.74
N LYS A 363 22.16 -6.37 -10.97
CA LYS A 363 23.45 -5.69 -11.17
C LYS A 363 24.30 -6.47 -12.17
N ASP A 364 24.93 -5.74 -13.09
CA ASP A 364 25.84 -6.29 -14.11
C ASP A 364 25.23 -7.43 -14.96
N GLY A 365 23.93 -7.33 -15.25
CA GLY A 365 23.19 -8.35 -16.02
C GLY A 365 22.91 -9.65 -15.25
N ALA A 366 23.15 -9.67 -13.93
CA ALA A 366 22.86 -10.79 -13.06
C ALA A 366 21.76 -10.43 -12.04
N VAL A 367 21.01 -11.45 -11.62
CA VAL A 367 20.07 -11.39 -10.50
C VAL A 367 20.65 -12.20 -9.36
N LYS A 368 20.88 -11.58 -8.20
CA LYS A 368 21.48 -12.24 -7.05
C LYS A 368 20.61 -12.09 -5.81
N ASP A 369 20.34 -13.21 -5.17
CA ASP A 369 19.77 -13.30 -3.83
C ASP A 369 20.84 -13.03 -2.77
N PHE A 370 20.45 -12.43 -1.66
CA PHE A 370 21.30 -12.18 -0.49
C PHE A 370 20.59 -12.50 0.85
N THR A 371 19.50 -13.25 0.82
CA THR A 371 18.68 -13.63 1.99
C THR A 371 19.39 -14.61 2.91
N GLY A 372 20.34 -15.39 2.39
CA GLY A 372 21.10 -16.37 3.15
C GLY A 372 20.33 -17.68 3.34
N ASP A 373 20.16 -18.13 4.59
CA ASP A 373 19.45 -19.39 4.90
C ASP A 373 17.93 -19.21 4.75
N HIS A 374 17.36 -19.81 3.71
CA HIS A 374 15.94 -19.71 3.36
C HIS A 374 15.00 -20.42 4.36
N SER A 375 15.54 -21.31 5.20
CA SER A 375 14.78 -21.93 6.29
C SER A 375 14.64 -21.02 7.51
N GLN A 376 15.55 -20.06 7.66
CA GLN A 376 15.54 -19.06 8.73
C GLN A 376 14.87 -17.75 8.31
N TYR A 377 15.12 -17.33 7.07
CA TYR A 377 14.71 -16.06 6.50
C TYR A 377 13.95 -16.30 5.20
N TYR A 378 12.72 -15.82 5.12
CA TYR A 378 11.83 -16.07 3.99
C TYR A 378 11.00 -14.84 3.65
N ASN A 379 10.36 -14.81 2.48
CA ASN A 379 9.55 -13.67 2.02
C ASN A 379 10.31 -12.33 2.14
N SER A 380 11.58 -12.29 1.76
CA SER A 380 12.39 -11.08 1.84
C SER A 380 12.11 -10.17 0.64
N GLU A 381 12.15 -8.85 0.88
CA GLU A 381 12.00 -7.84 -0.16
C GLU A 381 12.94 -6.67 0.09
N ALA A 382 13.67 -6.24 -0.95
CA ALA A 382 14.35 -4.95 -0.97
C ALA A 382 13.43 -3.88 -1.55
N VAL A 383 13.33 -2.73 -0.88
CA VAL A 383 12.34 -1.69 -1.19
C VAL A 383 12.97 -0.36 -1.62
N ASP A 384 14.20 -0.08 -1.20
CA ASP A 384 14.91 1.15 -1.55
C ASP A 384 16.44 0.95 -1.57
N ILE A 385 17.17 1.82 -2.27
CA ILE A 385 18.63 1.80 -2.39
C ILE A 385 19.18 3.21 -2.60
N ASN A 386 20.20 3.59 -1.83
CA ASN A 386 20.90 4.87 -2.01
C ASN A 386 22.08 4.78 -2.99
N ASP A 387 22.68 5.93 -3.33
CA ASP A 387 23.81 6.01 -4.27
C ASP A 387 25.12 5.46 -3.71
N GLN A 388 25.21 5.28 -2.39
CA GLN A 388 26.31 4.53 -1.75
C GLN A 388 26.20 3.01 -1.94
N GLY A 389 25.09 2.53 -2.51
CA GLY A 389 24.84 1.11 -2.73
C GLY A 389 24.30 0.37 -1.52
N ILE A 390 23.82 1.09 -0.50
CA ILE A 390 23.13 0.49 0.64
C ILE A 390 21.66 0.31 0.27
N ALA A 391 21.22 -0.94 0.21
CA ALA A 391 19.83 -1.30 0.01
C ALA A 391 19.18 -1.62 1.35
N ILE A 392 17.89 -1.32 1.46
CA ILE A 392 17.07 -1.60 2.64
C ILE A 392 15.86 -2.44 2.27
N GLY A 393 15.32 -3.13 3.25
CA GLY A 393 14.18 -4.00 3.04
C GLY A 393 13.62 -4.56 4.31
N HIS A 394 12.84 -5.61 4.16
CA HIS A 394 12.37 -6.42 5.27
C HIS A 394 12.35 -7.91 4.92
N VAL A 395 12.46 -8.75 5.94
CA VAL A 395 12.47 -10.20 5.81
C VAL A 395 11.63 -10.84 6.90
N TRP A 396 10.99 -11.98 6.62
CA TRP A 396 10.27 -12.75 7.63
C TRP A 396 11.18 -13.77 8.29
N THR A 397 11.04 -13.88 9.61
CA THR A 397 11.72 -14.91 10.41
C THR A 397 10.86 -15.30 11.62
N ASN A 398 11.17 -16.41 12.26
CA ASN A 398 10.45 -16.87 13.44
C ASN A 398 11.17 -16.44 14.72
N ILE A 399 10.54 -15.57 15.51
CA ILE A 399 11.05 -15.12 16.81
C ILE A 399 10.12 -15.69 17.89
N SER A 400 10.66 -16.54 18.76
CA SER A 400 9.90 -17.21 19.82
C SER A 400 8.69 -17.99 19.32
N GLY A 401 8.77 -18.57 18.11
CA GLY A 401 7.71 -19.37 17.49
C GLY A 401 6.68 -18.58 16.69
N GLU A 402 6.77 -17.25 16.67
CA GLU A 402 5.88 -16.37 15.92
C GLU A 402 6.60 -15.77 14.71
N ALA A 403 5.91 -15.71 13.57
CA ALA A 403 6.43 -15.06 12.37
C ALA A 403 6.49 -13.53 12.55
N ARG A 404 7.65 -12.93 12.29
CA ARG A 404 7.90 -11.49 12.43
C ARG A 404 8.63 -10.97 11.20
N SER A 405 8.20 -9.81 10.69
CA SER A 405 8.97 -9.06 9.70
C SER A 405 10.08 -8.29 10.41
N LYS A 406 11.30 -8.28 9.87
CA LYS A 406 12.43 -7.51 10.40
C LYS A 406 12.98 -6.62 9.30
N PHE A 407 13.11 -5.33 9.61
CA PHE A 407 13.92 -4.43 8.79
C PHE A 407 15.36 -4.95 8.70
N TYR A 408 15.95 -4.84 7.51
CA TYR A 408 17.38 -5.04 7.29
C TYR A 408 17.97 -3.95 6.37
N TYR A 409 19.29 -3.82 6.42
CA TYR A 409 20.07 -3.15 5.38
C TYR A 409 21.20 -4.06 4.85
N VAL A 410 21.67 -3.83 3.63
CA VAL A 410 22.72 -4.62 2.97
C VAL A 410 23.57 -3.72 2.05
N ASP A 411 24.89 -3.96 2.02
CA ASP A 411 25.79 -3.32 1.06
C ASP A 411 25.83 -4.13 -0.25
N THR A 412 25.26 -3.58 -1.32
CA THR A 412 25.20 -4.22 -2.65
C THR A 412 26.51 -4.15 -3.44
N ASN A 413 27.54 -3.51 -2.87
CA ASN A 413 28.89 -3.50 -3.42
C ASN A 413 29.77 -4.62 -2.85
N ALA A 414 29.35 -5.26 -1.77
CA ALA A 414 30.07 -6.40 -1.21
C ALA A 414 29.99 -7.62 -2.15
N ASP A 415 31.10 -8.37 -2.26
CA ASP A 415 31.12 -9.64 -3.00
C ASP A 415 30.19 -10.69 -2.35
N ASP A 416 30.18 -10.71 -1.01
CA ASP A 416 29.28 -11.52 -0.16
C ASP A 416 28.32 -10.57 0.55
N MET A 417 27.14 -10.39 -0.05
CA MET A 417 26.08 -9.52 0.47
C MET A 417 25.41 -10.21 1.67
N GLN A 418 25.47 -9.56 2.83
CA GLN A 418 24.91 -10.07 4.09
C GLN A 418 23.89 -9.07 4.63
N MET A 419 22.67 -9.55 4.93
CA MET A 419 21.68 -8.73 5.62
C MET A 419 22.14 -8.42 7.04
N VAL A 420 22.12 -7.14 7.40
CA VAL A 420 22.23 -6.70 8.79
C VAL A 420 20.83 -6.39 9.29
N LEU A 421 20.41 -7.02 10.39
CA LEU A 421 19.08 -6.87 10.99
C LEU A 421 19.20 -6.13 12.34
N PRO A 422 19.00 -4.80 12.38
CA PRO A 422 19.08 -4.04 13.61
C PRO A 422 18.02 -4.44 14.64
N GLN A 423 18.29 -4.12 15.91
CA GLN A 423 17.28 -4.21 16.95
C GLN A 423 16.27 -3.08 16.76
N ASP A 424 15.00 -3.45 16.60
CA ASP A 424 13.86 -2.52 16.56
C ASP A 424 13.33 -2.26 17.98
N PHE A 425 12.08 -1.78 18.11
CA PHE A 425 11.53 -1.31 19.40
C PHE A 425 11.69 -2.29 20.58
N PHE A 426 11.55 -3.58 20.34
CA PHE A 426 11.78 -4.63 21.35
C PHE A 426 11.97 -6.00 20.69
N THR A 427 12.48 -6.98 21.44
CA THR A 427 12.62 -8.36 20.95
C THR A 427 11.27 -8.97 20.57
N GLY A 428 11.06 -9.23 19.28
CA GLY A 428 9.78 -9.74 18.76
C GLY A 428 8.82 -8.66 18.25
N SER A 429 9.27 -7.41 18.15
CA SER A 429 8.63 -6.40 17.29
C SER A 429 8.77 -6.80 15.82
N SER A 430 7.73 -6.52 15.04
CA SER A 430 7.80 -6.53 13.58
C SER A 430 8.13 -5.14 13.06
N SER A 431 9.06 -5.03 12.12
CA SER A 431 9.49 -3.77 11.49
C SER A 431 9.56 -3.90 9.97
N VAL A 432 9.29 -2.79 9.27
CA VAL A 432 9.34 -2.68 7.80
C VAL A 432 9.96 -1.32 7.46
N ALA A 433 11.09 -1.32 6.74
CA ALA A 433 11.66 -0.09 6.20
C ALA A 433 10.94 0.34 4.92
N ARG A 434 11.01 1.64 4.61
CA ARG A 434 10.33 2.26 3.46
C ARG A 434 11.27 3.06 2.58
N ALA A 435 12.16 3.85 3.18
CA ALA A 435 13.09 4.69 2.43
C ALA A 435 14.43 4.86 3.15
N ILE A 436 15.47 5.12 2.37
CA ILE A 436 16.82 5.47 2.83
C ILE A 436 17.31 6.73 2.11
N ASN A 437 17.95 7.65 2.84
CA ASN A 437 18.64 8.79 2.21
C ASN A 437 20.15 8.58 2.08
N GLU A 438 20.81 9.53 1.41
CA GLU A 438 22.26 9.51 1.18
C GLU A 438 23.11 9.70 2.44
N SER A 439 22.51 10.09 3.57
CA SER A 439 23.21 10.18 4.86
C SER A 439 23.18 8.88 5.66
N GLY A 440 22.53 7.83 5.13
CA GLY A 440 22.36 6.56 5.85
C GLY A 440 21.26 6.63 6.92
N MET A 441 20.26 7.50 6.73
CA MET A 441 19.07 7.54 7.57
C MET A 441 17.97 6.71 6.91
N VAL A 442 17.41 5.77 7.66
CA VAL A 442 16.35 4.87 7.20
C VAL A 442 15.07 5.17 7.96
N VAL A 443 13.96 5.21 7.24
CA VAL A 443 12.63 5.39 7.84
C VAL A 443 11.70 4.24 7.49
N GLY A 444 10.69 4.05 8.33
CA GLY A 444 9.67 3.03 8.12
C GLY A 444 8.68 2.99 9.27
N ASN A 445 8.15 1.80 9.57
CA ASN A 445 7.24 1.60 10.69
C ASN A 445 7.52 0.27 11.42
N GLY A 446 7.14 0.21 12.71
CA GLY A 446 7.30 -0.99 13.52
C GLY A 446 6.29 -1.10 14.67
N GLU A 447 6.07 -2.32 15.15
CA GLU A 447 5.16 -2.60 16.27
C GLU A 447 5.71 -2.03 17.58
N VAL A 448 4.91 -1.25 18.29
CA VAL A 448 5.32 -0.62 19.56
C VAL A 448 4.69 -1.27 20.80
N GLU A 449 3.78 -2.22 20.61
CA GLU A 449 3.08 -2.89 21.69
C GLU A 449 3.56 -4.33 21.88
N THR A 450 3.73 -4.74 23.14
CA THR A 450 4.31 -6.05 23.48
C THR A 450 3.27 -7.14 23.73
N HIS A 451 1.97 -6.82 23.69
CA HIS A 451 0.90 -7.79 23.90
C HIS A 451 0.94 -8.90 22.85
N ASN A 452 0.30 -10.03 23.14
CA ASN A 452 0.16 -11.08 22.14
C ASN A 452 -0.71 -10.58 20.98
N ALA A 453 -0.20 -10.70 19.76
CA ALA A 453 -0.90 -10.31 18.54
C ALA A 453 -1.89 -11.38 18.06
N SER A 454 -1.80 -12.62 18.58
CA SER A 454 -2.81 -13.64 18.32
C SER A 454 -4.05 -13.43 19.20
N SER A 455 -5.21 -13.45 18.55
CA SER A 455 -6.50 -13.49 19.22
C SER A 455 -7.00 -14.93 19.34
N ILE A 456 -7.73 -15.21 20.42
CA ILE A 456 -8.43 -16.50 20.60
C ILE A 456 -9.66 -16.56 19.69
N ASP A 457 -10.25 -15.40 19.35
CA ASP A 457 -11.33 -15.31 18.36
C ASP A 457 -10.75 -14.88 17.01
N PRO A 458 -10.78 -15.72 15.96
CA PRO A 458 -10.30 -15.35 14.63
C PRO A 458 -11.09 -14.19 14.01
N ASN A 459 -12.24 -13.80 14.56
CA ASN A 459 -13.04 -12.66 14.11
C ASN A 459 -12.73 -11.36 14.86
N GLU A 460 -11.92 -11.40 15.92
CA GLU A 460 -11.48 -10.22 16.67
C GLU A 460 -9.95 -10.15 16.67
N PRO A 461 -9.32 -9.70 15.57
CA PRO A 461 -7.87 -9.58 15.54
C PRO A 461 -7.42 -8.60 16.63
N ASN A 462 -6.28 -8.89 17.27
CA ASN A 462 -5.65 -8.01 18.25
C ASN A 462 -4.33 -7.46 17.67
N PRO A 463 -4.36 -6.68 16.58
CA PRO A 463 -3.15 -6.19 15.94
C PRO A 463 -2.45 -5.18 16.86
N ARG A 464 -1.13 -5.28 16.94
CA ARG A 464 -0.31 -4.28 17.65
C ARG A 464 -0.30 -2.99 16.86
N ARG A 465 -0.42 -1.86 17.57
CA ARG A 465 -0.20 -0.54 16.99
C ARG A 465 1.24 -0.43 16.48
N ARG A 466 1.40 0.36 15.41
CA ARG A 466 2.68 0.63 14.77
C ARG A 466 2.97 2.13 14.82
N HIS A 467 4.22 2.47 15.10
CA HIS A 467 4.73 3.83 15.00
C HIS A 467 5.81 3.91 13.92
N ALA A 468 6.00 5.11 13.39
CA ALA A 468 7.10 5.39 12.50
C ALA A 468 8.45 5.37 13.24
N PHE A 469 9.49 4.87 12.58
CA PHE A 469 10.84 4.88 13.12
C PHE A 469 11.81 5.66 12.21
N LEU A 470 12.88 6.15 12.83
CA LEU A 470 14.08 6.68 12.19
C LEU A 470 15.28 5.86 12.69
N TYR A 471 16.02 5.24 11.78
CA TYR A 471 17.23 4.48 12.07
C TYR A 471 18.45 5.16 11.45
N ASP A 472 19.49 5.39 12.26
CA ASP A 472 20.77 5.96 11.84
C ASP A 472 21.81 4.85 11.72
N LEU A 473 22.26 4.56 10.49
CA LEU A 473 23.25 3.51 10.23
C LEU A 473 24.61 3.82 10.86
N ASN A 474 24.97 5.09 11.00
CA ASN A 474 26.28 5.51 11.51
C ASN A 474 26.35 5.40 13.04
N GLN A 475 25.20 5.50 13.70
CA GLN A 475 25.08 5.45 15.16
C GLN A 475 24.51 4.13 15.68
N ASP A 476 24.02 3.27 14.79
CA ASP A 476 23.24 2.07 15.13
C ASP A 476 22.10 2.40 16.10
N ARG A 477 21.31 3.43 15.75
CA ARG A 477 20.28 3.99 16.63
C ARG A 477 18.90 3.93 16.01
N PHE A 478 18.02 3.14 16.61
CA PHE A 478 16.60 3.02 16.24
C PHE A 478 15.73 3.93 17.13
N THR A 479 15.03 4.90 16.54
CA THR A 479 14.29 5.94 17.27
C THR A 479 12.82 5.94 16.87
N ASN A 480 11.90 6.00 17.84
CA ASN A 480 10.48 6.27 17.57
C ASN A 480 10.33 7.74 17.17
N ILE A 481 9.77 8.02 15.99
CA ILE A 481 9.61 9.40 15.50
C ILE A 481 8.67 10.21 16.41
N ASN A 482 7.69 9.57 17.06
CA ASN A 482 6.79 10.27 17.99
C ASN A 482 7.51 10.79 19.24
N ASP A 483 8.64 10.20 19.61
CA ASP A 483 9.47 10.67 20.73
C ASP A 483 10.29 11.92 20.33
N LEU A 484 10.29 12.27 19.04
CA LEU A 484 10.94 13.46 18.48
C LEU A 484 9.94 14.57 18.17
N LEU A 485 8.68 14.45 18.57
CA LEU A 485 7.66 15.50 18.42
C LEU A 485 7.45 16.25 19.75
N PRO A 486 6.93 17.50 19.70
CA PRO A 486 6.47 18.19 20.92
C PRO A 486 5.40 17.38 21.65
N CYS A 487 5.37 17.45 22.99
CA CYS A 487 4.43 16.66 23.81
C CYS A 487 2.96 17.00 23.56
N ASP A 488 2.66 18.19 23.05
CA ASP A 488 1.32 18.66 22.70
C ASP A 488 1.00 18.46 21.21
N SER A 489 1.82 17.70 20.47
CA SER A 489 1.56 17.34 19.09
C SER A 489 0.18 16.66 18.96
N PRO A 490 -0.72 17.17 18.10
CA PRO A 490 -2.00 16.51 17.84
C PRO A 490 -1.86 15.29 16.91
N TYR A 491 -0.64 15.03 16.42
CA TYR A 491 -0.34 13.97 15.46
C TYR A 491 0.31 12.77 16.13
N THR A 492 -0.13 11.58 15.75
CA THR A 492 0.58 10.32 15.99
C THR A 492 1.09 9.77 14.67
N VAL A 493 2.41 9.78 14.46
CA VAL A 493 3.05 9.33 13.22
C VAL A 493 3.15 7.81 13.22
N ILE A 494 2.43 7.17 12.31
CA ILE A 494 2.26 5.72 12.24
C ILE A 494 3.16 5.05 11.21
N GLU A 495 3.55 5.77 10.15
CA GLU A 495 4.51 5.32 9.15
C GLU A 495 5.25 6.51 8.55
N ALA A 496 6.57 6.38 8.37
CA ALA A 496 7.35 7.29 7.55
C ALA A 496 7.62 6.62 6.19
N SER A 497 7.16 7.26 5.11
CA SER A 497 7.14 6.69 3.75
C SER A 497 8.36 7.10 2.95
N ASP A 498 8.88 8.32 3.17
CA ASP A 498 10.03 8.85 2.46
C ASP A 498 10.91 9.73 3.36
N ILE A 499 12.19 9.86 3.01
CA ILE A 499 13.14 10.75 3.69
C ILE A 499 14.11 11.36 2.68
N ASN A 500 14.26 12.69 2.71
CA ASN A 500 15.16 13.39 1.80
C ASN A 500 16.56 13.61 2.40
N VAL A 501 17.46 14.22 1.61
CA VAL A 501 18.85 14.49 2.00
C VAL A 501 18.99 15.49 3.16
N ASP A 502 17.99 16.33 3.38
CA ASP A 502 17.92 17.28 4.50
C ASP A 502 17.34 16.65 5.79
N ASN A 503 17.10 15.33 5.76
CA ASN A 503 16.41 14.57 6.80
C ASN A 503 14.98 15.06 7.06
N GLU A 504 14.33 15.68 6.09
CA GLU A 504 12.89 15.90 6.16
C GLU A 504 12.19 14.58 5.82
N ILE A 505 11.19 14.22 6.63
CA ILE A 505 10.49 12.94 6.54
C ILE A 505 9.08 13.19 6.03
N PHE A 506 8.68 12.46 4.99
CA PHE A 506 7.29 12.46 4.54
C PHE A 506 6.56 11.23 5.10
N ALA A 507 5.47 11.46 5.83
CA ALA A 507 4.91 10.47 6.73
C ALA A 507 3.37 10.47 6.77
N ASN A 508 2.82 9.37 7.26
CA ASN A 508 1.41 9.16 7.56
C ASN A 508 1.19 9.34 9.06
N ALA A 509 0.26 10.23 9.43
CA ALA A 509 -0.08 10.50 10.81
C ALA A 509 -1.58 10.42 11.06
N ILE A 510 -1.96 9.94 12.24
CA ILE A 510 -3.33 10.02 12.75
C ILE A 510 -3.53 11.39 13.39
N VAL A 511 -4.64 12.05 13.05
CA VAL A 511 -5.06 13.34 13.61
C VAL A 511 -6.58 13.38 13.77
N LYS A 512 -7.08 14.17 14.74
CA LYS A 512 -8.51 14.41 14.93
C LYS A 512 -9.00 15.54 14.05
N VAL A 513 -10.00 15.28 13.21
CA VAL A 513 -10.62 16.27 12.30
C VAL A 513 -12.13 16.37 12.52
N ASP A 514 -12.74 17.40 11.92
CA ASP A 514 -14.20 17.49 11.79
C ASP A 514 -14.72 16.36 10.89
N ARG A 515 -15.71 15.63 11.40
CA ARG A 515 -16.29 14.48 10.73
C ARG A 515 -17.25 14.89 9.61
N ARG A 516 -17.23 14.12 8.52
CA ARG A 516 -18.11 14.32 7.36
C ARG A 516 -18.93 13.08 7.03
N ASP A 517 -20.12 13.29 6.49
CA ASP A 517 -20.98 12.23 5.98
C ASP A 517 -20.53 11.74 4.59
N ALA A 518 -21.20 10.72 4.04
CA ALA A 518 -20.83 10.17 2.73
C ALA A 518 -21.03 11.13 1.55
N LYS A 519 -21.59 12.33 1.75
CA LYS A 519 -21.66 13.42 0.75
C LYS A 519 -20.59 14.50 0.98
N GLY A 520 -19.82 14.40 2.06
CA GLY A 520 -18.78 15.36 2.43
C GLY A 520 -19.29 16.51 3.31
N GLU A 521 -20.54 16.45 3.78
CA GLU A 521 -21.13 17.48 4.65
C GLU A 521 -20.77 17.23 6.12
N LEU A 522 -20.64 18.29 6.92
CA LEU A 522 -20.28 18.16 8.34
C LEU A 522 -21.36 17.41 9.13
N MET A 523 -20.94 16.46 9.95
CA MET A 523 -21.82 15.75 10.88
C MET A 523 -21.89 16.48 12.22
N HIS A 524 -23.09 16.55 12.78
CA HIS A 524 -23.36 17.20 14.05
C HIS A 524 -24.05 16.23 15.02
N ASP A 525 -23.66 16.31 16.29
CA ASP A 525 -24.35 15.60 17.36
C ASP A 525 -25.73 16.20 17.67
N ALA A 526 -26.44 15.60 18.64
CA ALA A 526 -27.77 16.03 19.04
C ALA A 526 -27.83 17.46 19.62
N ASP A 527 -26.69 18.00 20.07
CA ASP A 527 -26.55 19.35 20.61
C ASP A 527 -26.10 20.37 19.54
N GLY A 528 -25.85 19.92 18.31
CA GLY A 528 -25.42 20.72 17.17
C GLY A 528 -23.91 20.96 17.10
N VAL A 529 -23.11 20.27 17.91
CA VAL A 529 -21.65 20.32 17.87
C VAL A 529 -21.13 19.42 16.76
N VAL A 530 -20.09 19.85 16.04
CA VAL A 530 -19.49 19.05 14.96
C VAL A 530 -18.80 17.82 15.57
N ASP A 531 -19.17 16.64 15.06
CA ASP A 531 -18.55 15.38 15.46
C ASP A 531 -17.07 15.36 15.04
N LYS A 532 -16.27 14.60 15.79
CA LYS A 532 -14.83 14.45 15.53
C LYS A 532 -14.48 12.99 15.26
N GLU A 533 -13.54 12.78 14.36
CA GLU A 533 -13.03 11.44 14.05
C GLU A 533 -11.50 11.43 13.88
N ASP A 534 -10.90 10.25 14.07
CA ASP A 534 -9.48 10.03 13.83
C ASP A 534 -9.27 9.62 12.38
N VAL A 535 -8.47 10.40 11.64
CA VAL A 535 -8.17 10.16 10.22
C VAL A 535 -6.68 10.10 9.98
N VAL A 536 -6.29 9.40 8.91
CA VAL A 536 -4.92 9.43 8.41
C VAL A 536 -4.73 10.62 7.47
N ARG A 537 -3.67 11.39 7.73
CA ARG A 537 -3.20 12.50 6.90
C ARG A 537 -1.73 12.33 6.58
N ALA A 538 -1.37 12.71 5.36
CA ALA A 538 0.02 12.90 4.98
C ALA A 538 0.58 14.16 5.62
N VAL A 539 1.76 14.07 6.23
CA VAL A 539 2.44 15.19 6.89
C VAL A 539 3.93 15.19 6.53
N LYS A 540 4.52 16.38 6.46
CA LYS A 540 5.97 16.57 6.36
C LYS A 540 6.55 16.88 7.74
N LEU A 541 7.59 16.17 8.13
CA LEU A 541 8.34 16.41 9.35
C LEU A 541 9.65 17.11 8.99
N VAL A 542 9.86 18.31 9.50
CA VAL A 542 11.07 19.10 9.26
C VAL A 542 11.93 19.13 10.52
N PRO A 543 13.22 18.78 10.46
CA PRO A 543 14.09 18.82 11.62
C PRO A 543 14.28 20.27 12.09
N ILE A 544 14.24 20.47 13.41
CA ILE A 544 14.48 21.74 14.08
C ILE A 544 15.53 21.56 15.19
N ALA A 545 16.26 22.63 15.50
CA ALA A 545 17.23 22.62 16.58
C ALA A 545 16.50 22.53 17.95
N GLY A 546 16.94 21.60 18.81
CA GLY A 546 16.40 21.39 20.14
C GLY A 546 16.91 20.09 20.76
N GLU A 547 16.38 19.75 21.92
CA GLU A 547 16.46 18.41 22.52
C GLU A 547 15.03 17.93 22.76
N ALA A 548 14.74 16.66 22.43
CA ALA A 548 13.41 16.09 22.63
C ALA A 548 12.94 16.27 24.08
N GLU A 549 11.71 16.77 24.26
CA GLU A 549 11.12 16.94 25.57
C GLU A 549 10.78 15.56 26.18
N ALA A 550 11.15 15.35 27.44
CA ALA A 550 10.72 14.16 28.15
C ALA A 550 9.23 14.30 28.52
N CYS A 551 8.34 13.76 27.68
CA CYS A 551 6.89 13.73 27.92
C CYS A 551 6.52 12.73 29.03
N ASN A 552 7.08 12.90 30.22
CA ASN A 552 6.72 12.13 31.40
C ASN A 552 5.73 12.94 32.25
N ALA A 553 4.45 12.90 31.89
CA ALA A 553 3.44 13.07 32.92
C ALA A 553 3.48 11.79 33.77
N ALA A 554 3.82 11.90 35.04
CA ALA A 554 3.69 10.79 35.98
C ALA A 554 2.23 10.35 35.98
N VAL A 555 1.92 9.29 35.23
CA VAL A 555 0.64 8.60 35.35
C VAL A 555 0.69 7.96 36.73
N GLU A 556 0.01 8.57 37.71
CA GLU A 556 -0.33 7.88 38.95
C GLU A 556 -0.92 6.53 38.55
N GLN A 557 -0.21 5.45 38.88
CA GLN A 557 -0.74 4.12 38.65
C GLN A 557 -2.05 4.03 39.42
N VAL A 558 -3.17 4.00 38.69
CA VAL A 558 -4.47 3.68 39.27
C VAL A 558 -4.39 2.25 39.74
N GLN A 559 -4.07 2.08 41.02
CA GLN A 559 -4.12 0.81 41.72
C GLN A 559 -5.59 0.38 41.73
N ARG A 560 -5.97 -0.50 40.80
CA ARG A 560 -7.29 -1.13 40.82
C ARG A 560 -7.43 -1.87 42.15
N GLN A 561 -8.20 -1.31 43.08
CA GLN A 561 -8.66 -2.06 44.23
C GLN A 561 -9.62 -3.13 43.74
N GLY A 562 -9.09 -4.34 43.54
CA GLY A 562 -9.92 -5.52 43.37
C GLY A 562 -10.83 -5.64 44.58
N ALA A 563 -12.14 -5.59 44.34
CA ALA A 563 -13.14 -5.91 45.36
C ALA A 563 -12.86 -7.34 45.86
N GLY A 564 -12.36 -7.44 47.09
CA GLY A 564 -12.19 -8.72 47.76
C GLY A 564 -13.57 -9.37 47.93
N LEU A 565 -13.82 -10.46 47.20
CA LEU A 565 -14.92 -11.36 47.49
C LEU A 565 -14.77 -11.88 48.92
N SER A 566 -15.60 -11.37 49.82
CA SER A 566 -15.67 -11.85 51.19
C SER A 566 -15.99 -13.35 51.19
N LEU A 567 -15.13 -14.14 51.83
CA LEU A 567 -15.31 -15.59 52.06
C LEU A 567 -16.69 -15.96 52.66
N LEU A 568 -17.44 -15.00 53.21
CA LEU A 568 -18.82 -15.18 53.66
C LEU A 568 -19.82 -15.45 52.52
N LEU A 569 -19.61 -14.94 51.30
CA LEU A 569 -20.49 -15.18 50.15
C LEU A 569 -20.36 -16.63 49.61
N LEU A 570 -19.20 -17.27 49.78
CA LEU A 570 -18.99 -18.67 49.41
C LEU A 570 -19.74 -19.66 50.33
N PHE A 571 -19.99 -19.30 51.60
CA PHE A 571 -20.76 -20.15 52.52
C PHE A 571 -22.28 -20.10 52.31
N VAL A 572 -22.81 -19.02 51.72
CA VAL A 572 -24.24 -18.89 51.37
C VAL A 572 -24.60 -19.78 50.16
N LEU A 573 -23.67 -19.96 49.21
CA LEU A 573 -23.90 -20.82 48.04
C LEU A 573 -23.90 -22.32 48.40
N PHE A 574 -23.13 -22.75 49.40
CA PHE A 574 -23.14 -24.13 49.87
C PHE A 574 -24.42 -24.51 50.64
N SER A 575 -25.11 -23.56 51.27
CA SER A 575 -26.33 -23.81 52.05
C SER A 575 -27.59 -23.91 51.17
N PHE A 576 -27.56 -23.40 49.93
CA PHE A 576 -28.63 -23.61 48.95
C PHE A 576 -28.48 -24.91 48.14
N ALA A 577 -27.27 -25.43 47.96
CA ALA A 577 -27.03 -26.70 47.25
C ALA A 577 -27.44 -27.95 48.06
N LEU A 578 -27.54 -27.84 49.39
CA LEU A 578 -28.00 -28.94 50.26
C LEU A 578 -29.53 -29.02 50.45
N ARG A 579 -30.30 -28.08 49.88
CA ARG A 579 -31.78 -28.09 49.95
C ARG A 579 -32.48 -28.71 48.74
N SER A 580 -31.78 -29.04 47.65
CA SER A 580 -32.39 -29.62 46.44
C SER A 580 -32.24 -31.14 46.28
N LYS A 581 -31.62 -31.85 47.25
CA LYS A 581 -31.47 -33.32 47.24
C LYS A 581 -32.29 -34.09 48.28
N LEU A 582 -33.27 -33.46 48.90
CA LEU A 582 -34.27 -34.11 49.77
C LEU A 582 -35.66 -33.61 49.40
N ASN A 583 -36.27 -34.20 48.36
CA ASN A 583 -37.71 -34.44 48.20
C ASN A 583 -38.02 -34.88 46.76
N PHE A 584 -38.16 -36.19 46.54
CA PHE A 584 -39.37 -36.83 45.98
C PHE A 584 -39.09 -38.32 45.77
N LYS A 585 -39.50 -39.12 46.76
CA LYS A 585 -40.04 -40.48 46.56
C LYS A 585 -41.56 -40.32 46.49
N GLY A 586 -42.16 -40.85 45.45
CA GLY A 586 -43.60 -40.89 45.17
C GLY A 586 -43.78 -41.50 43.80
#